data_AF-A0A2H5FK01-F1
#
_entry.id   AF-A0A2H5FK01-F1
#
_cell.length_a   1.000
_cell.length_b   1.000
_cell.length_c   1.000
_cell.angle_alpha   90.00
_cell.angle_beta   90.00
_cell.angle_gamma   90.00
#
_symmetry.space_group_name_H-M   'P 1'
#
loop_
_entity.id
_entity.type
_entity.pdbx_description
1 polymer ?
#
loop_
_entity_poly.entity_id
_entity_poly.type
_entity_poly.pdbx_seq_one_letter_code
_entity_poly.pdbx_strand_id
1 'polypeptide(L)'
;MPLTPLLPANDSPITINQGNTGDCYLLASLDCILKSGPEGRQTLKNLFTETEKGIEVRINYNAQSKFLYLEALQEKYGYREDNENHQHVIFIDRKRLEEIDNTPGGVQSNALAVKILEHLIPYFFIAKWDHTQPQASFSAHSGKNRFGTLSEARFVADILNIQTEDYLINQLDDIIKLKDINASQPVYLAMAYGEIDTFGKTHGGHALRLNKIMPNKKEPNRTTFFLINPWHNQEKPEIYTLDEIKQRNAHFSIFNPESSCKDIRSILATLANLRGKPVVVNTKLFDTLLTIKKVNSSLSVPLVEGFLDFNDKFEKSNDFF
;
A
#
# COMPACT_ATOMS: atom_id res chain seq x y z
N MET A 1 19.25 -15.48 18.14
CA MET A 1 18.08 -16.10 17.49
C MET A 1 18.27 -15.99 15.99
N PRO A 2 17.76 -16.90 15.15
CA PRO A 2 17.79 -16.68 13.71
C PRO A 2 17.03 -15.39 13.36
N LEU A 3 17.52 -14.66 12.36
CA LEU A 3 16.84 -13.47 11.84
C LEU A 3 15.45 -13.83 11.32
N THR A 4 14.50 -12.91 11.47
CA THR A 4 13.22 -12.95 10.75
C THR A 4 13.50 -13.09 9.25
N PRO A 5 12.80 -13.97 8.51
CA PRO A 5 12.99 -14.09 7.07
C PRO A 5 12.67 -12.76 6.37
N LEU A 6 13.34 -12.49 5.24
CA LEU A 6 13.09 -11.28 4.43
C LEU A 6 11.60 -11.10 4.11
N LEU A 7 10.98 -12.16 3.62
CA LEU A 7 9.53 -12.33 3.50
C LEU A 7 9.19 -13.76 3.97
N PRO A 8 8.02 -13.98 4.60
CA PRO A 8 7.56 -15.33 4.93
C PRO A 8 7.30 -16.14 3.65
N ALA A 9 7.05 -17.45 3.75
CA ALA A 9 6.76 -18.30 2.58
C ALA A 9 5.60 -17.75 1.72
N ASN A 10 5.55 -18.10 0.43
CA ASN A 10 4.69 -17.44 -0.57
C ASN A 10 3.21 -17.35 -0.21
N ASP A 11 2.69 -18.32 0.54
CA ASP A 11 1.27 -18.37 0.92
C ASP A 11 1.00 -17.92 2.36
N SER A 12 2.06 -17.55 3.10
CA SER A 12 1.94 -17.12 4.49
C SER A 12 1.62 -15.62 4.57
N PRO A 13 0.59 -15.22 5.34
CA PRO A 13 0.27 -13.81 5.51
C PRO A 13 1.40 -13.06 6.22
N ILE A 14 1.64 -11.82 5.79
CA ILE A 14 2.55 -10.92 6.49
C ILE A 14 1.79 -10.24 7.64
N THR A 15 2.33 -10.38 8.85
CA THR A 15 1.80 -9.73 10.04
C THR A 15 2.48 -8.39 10.22
N ILE A 16 1.69 -7.37 10.56
CA ILE A 16 2.17 -6.04 10.88
C ILE A 16 1.49 -5.63 12.18
N ASN A 17 2.32 -5.36 13.18
CA ASN A 17 1.92 -4.77 14.44
C ASN A 17 2.81 -3.55 14.69
N GLN A 18 2.22 -2.37 14.47
CA GLN A 18 2.91 -1.10 14.61
C GLN A 18 3.49 -0.93 16.01
N GLY A 19 4.71 -0.39 16.04
CA GLY A 19 5.35 0.04 17.27
C GLY A 19 4.77 1.34 17.83
N ASN A 20 5.50 1.98 18.75
CA ASN A 20 5.12 3.27 19.32
C ASN A 20 5.71 4.46 18.53
N THR A 21 5.33 4.60 17.25
CA THR A 21 5.75 5.74 16.40
C THR A 21 4.69 6.16 15.38
N GLY A 22 4.93 7.25 14.65
CA GLY A 22 4.06 7.83 13.62
C GLY A 22 4.19 7.22 12.22
N ASP A 23 4.52 5.93 12.10
CA ASP A 23 4.76 5.23 10.83
C ASP A 23 3.53 4.51 10.26
N CYS A 24 2.35 4.72 10.85
CA CYS A 24 1.08 4.11 10.42
C CYS A 24 0.81 4.30 8.93
N TYR A 25 1.23 5.44 8.35
CA TYR A 25 1.13 5.70 6.92
C TYR A 25 1.92 4.69 6.07
N LEU A 26 3.14 4.35 6.48
CA LEU A 26 3.99 3.38 5.81
C LEU A 26 3.38 1.98 5.98
N LEU A 27 3.03 1.62 7.21
CA LEU A 27 2.54 0.27 7.52
C LEU A 27 1.19 -0.03 6.87
N ALA A 28 0.25 0.92 6.88
CA ALA A 28 -1.03 0.78 6.18
C ALA A 28 -0.84 0.73 4.65
N SER A 29 0.15 1.46 4.12
CA SER A 29 0.51 1.36 2.70
C SER A 29 1.05 -0.02 2.35
N LEU A 30 1.99 -0.55 3.15
CA LEU A 30 2.54 -1.88 2.95
C LEU A 30 1.46 -2.97 3.11
N ASP A 31 0.55 -2.86 4.08
CA ASP A 31 -0.58 -3.78 4.22
C ASP A 31 -1.49 -3.76 2.97
N CYS A 32 -1.76 -2.58 2.41
CA CYS A 32 -2.54 -2.47 1.19
C CYS A 32 -1.81 -3.07 -0.01
N ILE A 33 -0.52 -2.76 -0.21
CA ILE A 33 0.29 -3.27 -1.31
C ILE A 33 0.38 -4.79 -1.24
N LEU A 34 0.69 -5.35 -0.07
CA LEU A 34 0.80 -6.80 0.13
C LEU A 34 -0.53 -7.53 -0.09
N LYS A 35 -1.66 -6.86 0.14
CA LYS A 35 -3.00 -7.40 -0.14
C LYS A 35 -3.47 -7.15 -1.58
N SER A 36 -2.68 -6.47 -2.42
CA SER A 36 -3.01 -6.28 -3.84
C SER A 36 -2.79 -7.53 -4.70
N GLY A 37 -2.29 -8.62 -4.12
CA GLY A 37 -2.04 -9.88 -4.82
C GLY A 37 -0.54 -10.21 -4.95
N PRO A 38 -0.20 -11.22 -5.76
CA PRO A 38 1.19 -11.63 -6.00
C PRO A 38 2.11 -10.50 -6.45
N GLU A 39 1.59 -9.56 -7.25
CA GLU A 39 2.33 -8.41 -7.79
C GLU A 39 2.81 -7.50 -6.67
N GLY A 40 1.97 -7.23 -5.67
CA GLY A 40 2.36 -6.38 -4.53
C GLY A 40 3.46 -7.01 -3.69
N ARG A 41 3.41 -8.33 -3.49
CA ARG A 41 4.50 -9.05 -2.81
C ARG A 41 5.77 -9.08 -3.64
N GLN A 42 5.65 -9.22 -4.96
CA GLN A 42 6.79 -9.16 -5.88
C GLN A 42 7.44 -7.76 -5.90
N THR A 43 6.65 -6.69 -5.83
CA THR A 43 7.16 -5.31 -5.69
C THR A 43 8.10 -5.19 -4.50
N LEU A 44 7.67 -5.65 -3.31
CA LEU A 44 8.54 -5.62 -2.13
C LEU A 44 9.79 -6.49 -2.36
N LYS A 45 9.61 -7.73 -2.85
CA LYS A 45 10.73 -8.65 -3.08
C LYS A 45 11.80 -8.07 -4.02
N ASN A 46 11.40 -7.36 -5.07
CA ASN A 46 12.30 -6.75 -6.05
C ASN A 46 13.22 -5.68 -5.47
N LEU A 47 12.89 -5.10 -4.32
CA LEU A 47 13.75 -4.12 -3.66
C LEU A 47 14.97 -4.76 -3.03
N PHE A 48 14.92 -6.05 -2.70
CA PHE A 48 15.90 -6.69 -1.84
C PHE A 48 16.71 -7.75 -2.58
N THR A 49 18.00 -7.83 -2.29
CA THR A 49 18.87 -8.94 -2.70
C THR A 49 19.62 -9.45 -1.48
N GLU A 50 19.36 -10.70 -1.09
CA GLU A 50 20.07 -11.36 0.00
C GLU A 50 21.46 -11.82 -0.47
N THR A 51 22.48 -11.57 0.35
CA THR A 51 23.87 -12.00 0.13
C THR A 51 24.39 -12.68 1.40
N GLU A 52 25.52 -13.36 1.33
CA GLU A 52 26.15 -13.97 2.51
C GLU A 52 26.50 -12.94 3.62
N LYS A 53 26.79 -11.69 3.22
CA LYS A 53 27.26 -10.63 4.11
C LYS A 53 26.14 -9.74 4.68
N GLY A 54 24.95 -9.79 4.08
CA GLY A 54 23.86 -8.86 4.38
C GLY A 54 22.84 -8.75 3.26
N ILE A 55 22.12 -7.64 3.21
CA ILE A 55 21.04 -7.39 2.24
C ILE A 55 21.34 -6.09 1.48
N GLU A 56 21.24 -6.13 0.15
CA GLU A 56 21.15 -4.92 -0.67
C GLU A 56 19.69 -4.50 -0.81
N VAL A 57 19.41 -3.21 -0.60
CA VAL A 57 18.12 -2.57 -0.88
C VAL A 57 18.30 -1.60 -2.05
N ARG A 58 17.49 -1.75 -3.08
CA ARG A 58 17.54 -0.96 -4.32
C ARG A 58 16.31 -0.07 -4.42
N ILE A 59 16.52 1.24 -4.42
CA ILE A 59 15.46 2.26 -4.52
C ILE A 59 15.72 3.12 -5.75
N ASN A 60 14.76 3.20 -6.66
CA ASN A 60 14.92 3.99 -7.89
C ASN A 60 15.08 5.48 -7.60
N TYR A 61 15.86 6.16 -8.43
CA TYR A 61 15.93 7.63 -8.40
C TYR A 61 14.56 8.22 -8.71
N ASN A 62 14.13 9.16 -7.86
CA ASN A 62 12.89 9.88 -8.04
C ASN A 62 13.03 11.32 -7.51
N ALA A 63 11.94 12.09 -7.52
CA ALA A 63 11.96 13.46 -7.03
C ALA A 63 12.34 13.59 -5.54
N GLN A 64 12.22 12.50 -4.76
CA GLN A 64 12.53 12.46 -3.33
C GLN A 64 14.01 12.16 -3.07
N SER A 65 14.72 11.60 -4.05
CA SER A 65 16.17 11.37 -4.00
C SER A 65 16.96 12.64 -3.66
N LYS A 66 16.48 13.83 -4.06
CA LYS A 66 17.12 15.12 -3.72
C LYS A 66 17.10 15.46 -2.23
N PHE A 67 16.24 14.78 -1.47
CA PHE A 67 16.12 14.93 -0.01
C PHE A 67 16.83 13.80 0.74
N LEU A 68 17.48 12.86 0.03
CA LEU A 68 18.21 11.78 0.66
C LEU A 68 19.21 12.35 1.67
N TYR A 69 19.03 12.01 2.95
CA TYR A 69 19.94 12.42 4.01
C TYR A 69 21.19 11.54 4.01
N LEU A 70 22.00 11.70 2.96
CA LEU A 70 23.08 10.79 2.60
C LEU A 70 24.15 10.66 3.68
N GLU A 71 24.56 11.77 4.29
CA GLU A 71 25.54 11.80 5.38
C GLU A 71 25.10 10.87 6.54
N ALA A 72 23.89 11.06 7.05
CA ALA A 72 23.32 10.26 8.11
C ALA A 72 23.08 8.78 7.72
N LEU A 73 22.82 8.52 6.44
CA LEU A 73 22.64 7.16 5.92
C LEU A 73 23.98 6.41 5.93
N GLN A 74 25.04 7.05 5.43
CA GLN A 74 26.38 6.46 5.29
C GLN A 74 27.06 6.16 6.62
N GLU A 75 26.63 6.80 7.72
CA GLU A 75 27.08 6.43 9.07
C GLU A 75 26.62 5.03 9.50
N LYS A 76 25.50 4.53 8.95
CA LYS A 76 24.84 3.29 9.39
C LYS A 76 24.75 2.21 8.33
N TYR A 77 24.90 2.58 7.05
CA TYR A 77 24.70 1.69 5.91
C TYR A 77 25.79 1.88 4.87
N GLY A 78 26.12 0.82 4.13
CA GLY A 78 26.87 0.97 2.89
C GLY A 78 25.98 1.66 1.85
N TYR A 79 26.53 2.59 1.08
CA TYR A 79 25.79 3.28 0.02
C TYR A 79 26.63 3.38 -1.24
N ARG A 80 25.98 3.16 -2.39
CA ARG A 80 26.50 3.50 -3.70
C ARG A 80 25.38 3.86 -4.66
N GLU A 81 25.75 4.59 -5.69
CA GLU A 81 24.88 4.92 -6.82
C GLU A 81 25.06 3.90 -7.94
N ASP A 82 23.94 3.36 -8.43
CA ASP A 82 23.88 2.52 -9.62
C ASP A 82 23.34 3.38 -10.76
N ASN A 83 24.24 4.13 -11.40
CA ASN A 83 23.88 5.10 -12.44
C ASN A 83 23.41 4.44 -13.74
N GLU A 84 23.76 3.18 -13.99
CA GLU A 84 23.25 2.42 -15.13
C GLU A 84 21.75 2.15 -14.96
N ASN A 85 21.36 1.66 -13.78
CA ASN A 85 19.97 1.32 -13.49
C ASN A 85 19.17 2.47 -12.86
N HIS A 86 19.80 3.62 -12.62
CA HIS A 86 19.22 4.79 -11.94
C HIS A 86 18.66 4.45 -10.55
N GLN A 87 19.49 3.85 -9.70
CA GLN A 87 19.10 3.38 -8.36
C GLN A 87 20.07 3.79 -7.26
N HIS A 88 19.52 4.11 -6.09
CA HIS A 88 20.25 4.07 -4.83
C HIS A 88 20.40 2.61 -4.42
N VAL A 89 21.62 2.20 -4.08
CA VAL A 89 21.86 0.88 -3.51
C VAL A 89 22.42 1.00 -2.11
N ILE A 90 21.64 0.50 -1.17
CA ILE A 90 21.89 0.58 0.26
C ILE A 90 22.21 -0.83 0.75
N PHE A 91 23.43 -1.04 1.25
CA PHE A 91 23.85 -2.31 1.81
C PHE A 91 23.69 -2.29 3.33
N ILE A 92 22.96 -3.28 3.85
CA ILE A 92 22.75 -3.49 5.27
C ILE A 92 23.50 -4.76 5.68
N ASP A 93 24.55 -4.59 6.47
CA ASP A 93 25.32 -5.73 6.96
C ASP A 93 24.53 -6.57 7.98
N ARG A 94 25.03 -7.78 8.24
CA ARG A 94 24.37 -8.72 9.16
C ARG A 94 24.16 -8.17 10.57
N LYS A 95 25.12 -7.41 11.11
CA LYS A 95 25.02 -6.85 12.46
C LYS A 95 23.89 -5.82 12.50
N ARG A 96 23.80 -4.96 11.49
CA ARG A 96 22.74 -3.95 11.39
C ARG A 96 21.37 -4.58 11.16
N LEU A 97 21.30 -5.70 10.42
CA LEU A 97 20.06 -6.47 10.29
C LEU A 97 19.59 -7.03 11.63
N GLU A 98 20.49 -7.53 12.47
CA GLU A 98 20.15 -7.99 13.83
C GLU A 98 19.64 -6.84 14.71
N GLU A 99 20.22 -5.65 14.60
CA GLU A 99 19.75 -4.45 15.30
C GLU A 99 18.35 -4.04 14.84
N ILE A 100 18.09 -4.00 13.53
CA ILE A 100 16.77 -3.69 12.96
C ILE A 100 15.74 -4.73 13.41
N ASP A 101 16.06 -6.01 13.31
CA ASP A 101 15.12 -7.11 13.60
C ASP A 101 14.64 -7.11 15.05
N ASN A 102 15.51 -6.65 15.96
CA ASN A 102 15.30 -6.61 17.41
C ASN A 102 15.06 -5.19 17.96
N THR A 103 14.76 -4.20 17.12
CA THR A 103 14.61 -2.80 17.56
C THR A 103 13.47 -2.67 18.58
N PRO A 104 13.74 -2.26 19.83
CA PRO A 104 12.70 -2.09 20.84
C PRO A 104 11.75 -0.96 20.46
N GLY A 105 10.44 -1.24 20.51
CA GLY A 105 9.40 -0.27 20.17
C GLY A 105 9.17 -0.09 18.67
N GLY A 106 10.00 -0.68 17.80
CA GLY A 106 9.79 -0.75 16.35
C GLY A 106 8.67 -1.70 15.93
N VAL A 107 8.34 -1.71 14.64
CA VAL A 107 7.31 -2.60 14.08
C VAL A 107 7.62 -4.07 14.37
N GLN A 108 6.61 -4.78 14.89
CA GLN A 108 6.65 -6.22 15.06
C GLN A 108 6.03 -6.87 13.82
N SER A 109 6.87 -7.56 13.04
CA SER A 109 6.45 -8.22 11.80
C SER A 109 7.19 -9.53 11.60
N ASN A 110 6.53 -10.50 10.96
CA ASN A 110 7.15 -11.74 10.47
C ASN A 110 7.89 -11.56 9.14
N ALA A 111 8.05 -10.33 8.64
CA ALA A 111 8.78 -9.98 7.44
C ALA A 111 9.86 -8.92 7.75
N LEU A 112 11.12 -9.29 7.60
CA LEU A 112 12.25 -8.38 7.80
C LEU A 112 12.23 -7.23 6.78
N ALA A 113 11.65 -7.41 5.59
CA ALA A 113 11.43 -6.34 4.61
C ALA A 113 10.65 -5.15 5.20
N VAL A 114 9.61 -5.41 6.01
CA VAL A 114 8.79 -4.35 6.64
C VAL A 114 9.64 -3.57 7.64
N LYS A 115 10.40 -4.28 8.48
CA LYS A 115 11.30 -3.68 9.47
C LYS A 115 12.41 -2.86 8.82
N ILE A 116 13.02 -3.37 7.74
CA ILE A 116 14.04 -2.63 6.98
C ILE A 116 13.45 -1.33 6.41
N LEU A 117 12.26 -1.37 5.83
CA LEU A 117 11.62 -0.17 5.27
C LEU A 117 11.28 0.87 6.35
N GLU A 118 10.80 0.45 7.53
CA GLU A 118 10.62 1.35 8.68
C GLU A 118 11.93 2.11 8.98
N HIS A 119 13.08 1.44 8.96
CA HIS A 119 14.35 2.10 9.24
C HIS A 119 14.91 2.95 8.09
N LEU A 120 14.65 2.59 6.84
CA LEU A 120 15.23 3.28 5.67
C LEU A 120 14.41 4.47 5.17
N ILE A 121 13.09 4.38 5.22
CA ILE A 121 12.19 5.41 4.68
C ILE A 121 12.46 6.83 5.24
N PRO A 122 12.77 7.01 6.54
CA PRO A 122 13.08 8.33 7.10
C PRO A 122 14.24 9.07 6.44
N TYR A 123 15.17 8.37 5.80
CA TYR A 123 16.29 9.00 5.10
C TYR A 123 15.85 9.73 3.83
N PHE A 124 14.63 9.51 3.35
CA PHE A 124 14.04 10.20 2.20
C PHE A 124 13.07 11.32 2.60
N PHE A 125 12.95 11.64 3.90
CA PHE A 125 12.13 12.75 4.36
C PHE A 125 12.71 14.10 3.94
N ILE A 126 11.82 15.05 3.67
CA ILE A 126 12.20 16.44 3.38
C ILE A 126 12.79 17.11 4.62
N ALA A 127 12.16 16.88 5.77
CA ALA A 127 12.63 17.40 7.04
C ALA A 127 13.79 16.53 7.58
N LYS A 128 14.95 17.16 7.80
CA LYS A 128 16.06 16.53 8.53
C LYS A 128 15.66 16.26 9.97
N TRP A 129 16.24 15.21 10.54
CA TRP A 129 16.01 14.74 11.91
C TRP A 129 17.35 14.46 12.59
N ASP A 130 17.36 14.49 13.92
CA ASP A 130 18.56 14.15 14.70
C ASP A 130 18.82 12.64 14.59
N HIS A 131 19.87 12.26 13.88
CA HIS A 131 20.21 10.88 13.54
C HIS A 131 21.23 10.23 14.49
N THR A 132 21.71 11.00 15.47
CA THR A 132 22.79 10.59 16.38
C THR A 132 22.37 9.49 17.36
N GLN A 133 21.06 9.37 17.62
CA GLN A 133 20.53 8.35 18.52
C GLN A 133 20.31 7.00 17.80
N PRO A 134 20.49 5.85 18.48
CA PRO A 134 20.24 4.53 17.89
C PRO A 134 18.82 4.35 17.33
N GLN A 135 17.81 4.91 18.00
CA GLN A 135 16.38 4.83 17.64
C GLN A 135 15.90 5.99 16.76
N ALA A 136 16.82 6.80 16.25
CA ALA A 136 16.49 8.06 15.61
C ALA A 136 15.67 7.91 14.32
N SER A 137 15.98 6.90 13.47
CA SER A 137 15.25 6.68 12.22
C SER A 137 13.78 6.36 12.49
N PHE A 138 13.53 5.42 13.40
CA PHE A 138 12.18 5.07 13.84
C PHE A 138 11.43 6.27 14.44
N SER A 139 12.10 7.09 15.26
CA SER A 139 11.49 8.27 15.89
C SER A 139 11.16 9.38 14.88
N ALA A 140 11.91 9.46 13.78
CA ALA A 140 11.69 10.44 12.72
C ALA A 140 10.32 10.30 12.05
N HIS A 141 9.69 9.13 12.09
CA HIS A 141 8.31 8.98 11.64
C HIS A 141 7.33 9.86 12.43
N SER A 142 7.60 10.24 13.67
CA SER A 142 6.73 11.17 14.40
C SER A 142 6.96 12.64 14.05
N GLY A 143 7.91 12.92 13.15
CA GLY A 143 8.27 14.27 12.71
C GLY A 143 7.19 14.95 11.85
N LYS A 144 7.22 16.29 11.81
CA LYS A 144 6.37 17.11 10.95
C LYS A 144 7.03 17.34 9.58
N ASN A 145 6.23 17.67 8.57
CA ASN A 145 6.71 18.03 7.22
C ASN A 145 7.61 16.97 6.56
N ARG A 146 7.27 15.68 6.75
CA ARG A 146 8.05 14.54 6.24
C ARG A 146 7.99 14.42 4.71
N PHE A 147 6.85 14.76 4.11
CA PHE A 147 6.52 14.48 2.71
C PHE A 147 6.35 15.73 1.84
N GLY A 148 6.45 16.92 2.42
CA GLY A 148 6.21 18.19 1.73
C GLY A 148 4.76 18.31 1.24
N THR A 149 4.60 18.43 -0.07
CA THR A 149 3.29 18.56 -0.74
C THR A 149 2.70 17.22 -1.18
N LEU A 150 3.42 16.11 -1.05
CA LEU A 150 2.90 14.79 -1.39
C LEU A 150 1.94 14.29 -0.31
N SER A 151 0.92 13.53 -0.72
CA SER A 151 0.18 12.68 0.21
C SER A 151 1.09 11.58 0.76
N GLU A 152 0.74 11.05 1.93
CA GLU A 152 1.51 10.00 2.58
C GLU A 152 1.59 8.72 1.73
N ALA A 153 0.46 8.34 1.11
CA ALA A 153 0.40 7.20 0.19
C ALA A 153 1.26 7.43 -1.06
N ARG A 154 1.23 8.64 -1.64
CA ARG A 154 2.02 8.96 -2.82
C ARG A 154 3.52 8.92 -2.52
N PHE A 155 3.93 9.45 -1.37
CA PHE A 155 5.32 9.38 -0.94
C PHE A 155 5.82 7.93 -0.85
N VAL A 156 5.07 7.03 -0.20
CA VAL A 156 5.45 5.62 -0.12
C VAL A 156 5.50 4.98 -1.51
N ALA A 157 4.51 5.28 -2.37
CA ALA A 157 4.46 4.75 -3.72
C ALA A 157 5.66 5.18 -4.58
N ASP A 158 6.08 6.43 -4.48
CA ASP A 158 7.26 6.93 -5.21
C ASP A 158 8.54 6.20 -4.77
N ILE A 159 8.72 5.94 -3.46
CA ILE A 159 9.86 5.17 -2.96
C ILE A 159 9.84 3.72 -3.48
N LEU A 160 8.67 3.08 -3.50
CA LEU A 160 8.51 1.71 -3.97
C LEU A 160 8.39 1.61 -5.51
N ASN A 161 8.50 2.74 -6.22
CA ASN A 161 8.35 2.84 -7.67
C ASN A 161 7.03 2.22 -8.20
N ILE A 162 5.92 2.53 -7.54
CA ILE A 162 4.58 2.09 -7.95
C ILE A 162 3.65 3.30 -8.14
N GLN A 163 2.57 3.09 -8.89
CA GLN A 163 1.56 4.13 -9.09
C GLN A 163 0.53 4.13 -7.97
N THR A 164 -0.02 5.32 -7.68
CA THR A 164 -1.21 5.49 -6.84
C THR A 164 -2.33 6.14 -7.61
N GLU A 165 -3.55 5.84 -7.17
CA GLU A 165 -4.74 6.62 -7.49
C GLU A 165 -5.30 7.18 -6.19
N ASP A 166 -5.30 8.50 -6.08
CA ASP A 166 -5.77 9.22 -4.91
C ASP A 166 -7.21 9.71 -5.14
N TYR A 167 -8.06 9.53 -4.14
CA TYR A 167 -9.47 9.90 -4.14
C TYR A 167 -9.73 10.78 -2.92
N LEU A 168 -10.24 11.98 -3.17
CA LEU A 168 -10.65 12.90 -2.11
C LEU A 168 -12.06 12.54 -1.61
N ILE A 169 -12.47 13.15 -0.49
CA ILE A 169 -13.76 12.85 0.15
C ILE A 169 -14.97 13.08 -0.76
N ASN A 170 -14.88 14.02 -1.71
CA ASN A 170 -15.92 14.27 -2.71
C ASN A 170 -16.02 13.19 -3.80
N GLN A 171 -15.09 12.24 -3.85
CA GLN A 171 -15.06 11.09 -4.76
C GLN A 171 -15.36 9.77 -4.03
N LEU A 172 -15.92 9.83 -2.82
CA LEU A 172 -16.22 8.65 -2.01
C LEU A 172 -17.16 7.64 -2.69
N ASP A 173 -18.07 8.11 -3.52
CA ASP A 173 -18.97 7.23 -4.29
C ASP A 173 -18.21 6.29 -5.23
N ASP A 174 -17.05 6.72 -5.75
CA ASP A 174 -16.21 5.88 -6.61
C ASP A 174 -15.54 4.76 -5.79
N ILE A 175 -15.12 5.05 -4.56
CA ILE A 175 -14.61 4.05 -3.61
C ILE A 175 -15.71 3.06 -3.20
N ILE A 176 -16.94 3.54 -2.98
CA ILE A 176 -18.08 2.68 -2.65
C ILE A 176 -18.37 1.73 -3.82
N LYS A 177 -18.47 2.24 -5.05
CA LYS A 177 -18.68 1.42 -6.26
C LYS A 177 -17.56 0.41 -6.46
N LEU A 178 -16.32 0.85 -6.28
CA LEU A 178 -15.15 -0.03 -6.39
C LEU A 178 -15.23 -1.19 -5.40
N LYS A 179 -15.59 -0.92 -4.13
CA LYS A 179 -15.73 -1.97 -3.11
C LYS A 179 -16.93 -2.87 -3.31
N ASP A 180 -17.98 -2.40 -3.98
CA ASP A 180 -19.14 -3.22 -4.34
C ASP A 180 -18.80 -4.25 -5.45
N ILE A 181 -17.99 -3.82 -6.42
CA ILE A 181 -17.51 -4.64 -7.54
C ILE A 181 -16.35 -5.54 -7.09
N ASN A 182 -15.42 -5.00 -6.30
CA ASN A 182 -14.26 -5.71 -5.75
C ASN A 182 -14.17 -5.54 -4.24
N ALA A 183 -14.85 -6.42 -3.49
CA ALA A 183 -14.85 -6.37 -2.04
C ALA A 183 -13.44 -6.55 -1.43
N SER A 184 -12.58 -7.35 -2.06
CA SER A 184 -11.22 -7.64 -1.59
C SER A 184 -10.20 -6.57 -1.96
N GLN A 185 -10.53 -5.62 -2.85
CA GLN A 185 -9.62 -4.54 -3.25
C GLN A 185 -9.06 -3.82 -2.02
N PRO A 186 -7.74 -3.86 -1.77
CA PRO A 186 -7.15 -3.05 -0.73
C PRO A 186 -7.28 -1.58 -1.11
N VAL A 187 -7.77 -0.79 -0.16
CA VAL A 187 -7.89 0.66 -0.29
C VAL A 187 -7.27 1.25 0.97
N TYR A 188 -6.22 2.04 0.79
CA TYR A 188 -5.62 2.83 1.84
C TYR A 188 -6.56 3.99 2.19
N LEU A 189 -6.62 4.33 3.47
CA LEU A 189 -7.39 5.44 3.99
C LEU A 189 -6.54 6.17 5.01
N ALA A 190 -6.44 7.49 4.90
CA ALA A 190 -5.97 8.32 6.00
C ALA A 190 -6.98 9.41 6.33
N MET A 191 -7.10 9.70 7.63
CA MET A 191 -8.14 10.59 8.16
C MET A 191 -7.70 11.22 9.49
N ALA A 192 -8.44 12.23 9.94
CA ALA A 192 -8.33 12.71 11.31
C ALA A 192 -8.76 11.61 12.30
N TYR A 193 -7.89 11.29 13.26
CA TYR A 193 -8.05 10.13 14.13
C TYR A 193 -8.02 10.50 15.61
N GLY A 194 -8.76 9.74 16.43
CA GLY A 194 -8.90 9.98 17.86
C GLY A 194 -10.25 10.61 18.23
N GLU A 195 -10.35 10.99 19.50
CA GLU A 195 -11.54 11.60 20.08
C GLU A 195 -11.72 13.05 19.61
N ILE A 196 -12.97 13.49 19.64
CA ILE A 196 -13.35 14.88 19.37
C ILE A 196 -13.02 15.71 20.62
N ASP A 197 -12.24 16.78 20.44
CA ASP A 197 -11.95 17.72 21.52
C ASP A 197 -13.17 18.56 21.92
N THR A 198 -13.01 19.40 22.93
CA THR A 198 -14.07 20.31 23.41
C THR A 198 -14.57 21.31 22.37
N PHE A 199 -13.87 21.46 21.24
CA PHE A 199 -14.19 22.37 20.13
C PHE A 199 -14.75 21.64 18.90
N GLY A 200 -15.06 20.34 19.01
CA GLY A 200 -15.60 19.57 17.89
C GLY A 200 -14.55 19.12 16.88
N LYS A 201 -13.25 19.19 17.21
CA LYS A 201 -12.15 18.84 16.30
C LYS A 201 -11.45 17.56 16.75
N THR A 202 -11.15 16.72 15.78
CA THR A 202 -10.23 15.59 15.96
C THR A 202 -8.81 16.02 15.59
N HIS A 203 -7.84 15.74 16.47
CA HIS A 203 -6.43 16.09 16.25
C HIS A 203 -5.60 14.85 15.99
N GLY A 204 -4.68 14.95 15.01
CA GLY A 204 -3.80 13.85 14.62
C GLY A 204 -4.33 13.11 13.39
N GLY A 205 -3.40 12.68 12.53
CA GLY A 205 -3.68 11.86 11.37
C GLY A 205 -3.37 10.40 11.65
N HIS A 206 -4.21 9.50 11.15
CA HIS A 206 -3.92 8.06 11.17
C HIS A 206 -4.26 7.42 9.84
N ALA A 207 -3.53 6.37 9.50
CA ALA A 207 -3.71 5.61 8.28
C ALA A 207 -4.15 4.18 8.58
N LEU A 208 -5.14 3.71 7.82
CA LEU A 208 -5.79 2.42 7.95
C LEU A 208 -6.00 1.81 6.56
N ARG A 209 -6.34 0.53 6.52
CA ARG A 209 -6.88 -0.11 5.31
C ARG A 209 -8.39 -0.23 5.41
N LEU A 210 -9.10 0.22 4.38
CA LEU A 210 -10.53 -0.04 4.24
C LEU A 210 -10.76 -1.52 3.87
N ASN A 211 -11.31 -2.26 4.83
CA ASN A 211 -11.59 -3.67 4.68
C ASN A 211 -12.89 -3.92 3.91
N LYS A 212 -13.98 -3.29 4.35
CA LYS A 212 -15.32 -3.49 3.79
C LYS A 212 -16.17 -2.24 3.94
N ILE A 213 -17.09 -2.05 3.01
CA ILE A 213 -18.22 -1.12 3.14
C ILE A 213 -19.50 -1.94 3.19
N MET A 214 -20.39 -1.62 4.14
CA MET A 214 -21.73 -2.19 4.21
C MET A 214 -22.76 -1.07 3.99
N PRO A 215 -23.31 -0.97 2.77
CA PRO A 215 -24.36 0.00 2.45
C PRO A 215 -25.60 -0.24 3.30
N ASN A 216 -26.20 0.84 3.82
CA ASN A 216 -27.53 0.78 4.41
C ASN A 216 -28.56 1.24 3.37
N LYS A 217 -29.33 0.29 2.82
CA LYS A 217 -30.30 0.54 1.74
C LYS A 217 -31.45 1.47 2.15
N LYS A 218 -31.80 1.53 3.43
CA LYS A 218 -32.90 2.36 3.93
C LYS A 218 -32.42 3.77 4.31
N GLU A 219 -31.21 3.87 4.83
CA GLU A 219 -30.61 5.12 5.29
C GLU A 219 -29.16 5.20 4.77
N PRO A 220 -28.92 5.72 3.55
CA PRO A 220 -27.58 5.73 2.94
C PRO A 220 -26.50 6.39 3.80
N ASN A 221 -26.83 7.39 4.61
CA ASN A 221 -25.90 8.04 5.56
C ASN A 221 -25.46 7.12 6.72
N ARG A 222 -26.17 6.02 6.96
CA ARG A 222 -25.77 4.97 7.89
C ARG A 222 -24.96 3.85 7.24
N THR A 223 -24.47 4.07 6.01
CA THR A 223 -23.47 3.18 5.40
C THR A 223 -22.27 3.05 6.32
N THR A 224 -21.85 1.82 6.56
CA THR A 224 -20.83 1.48 7.56
C THR A 224 -19.51 1.10 6.89
N PHE A 225 -18.42 1.67 7.38
CA PHE A 225 -17.05 1.44 6.93
C PHE A 225 -16.30 0.64 7.99
N PHE A 226 -15.65 -0.45 7.57
CA PHE A 226 -14.85 -1.33 8.41
C PHE A 226 -13.38 -1.10 8.08
N LEU A 227 -12.62 -0.54 9.02
CA LEU A 227 -11.23 -0.13 8.84
C LEU A 227 -10.30 -1.04 9.65
N ILE A 228 -9.19 -1.46 9.06
CA ILE A 228 -8.18 -2.29 9.72
C ILE A 228 -6.97 -1.42 10.02
N ASN A 229 -6.56 -1.47 11.29
CA ASN A 229 -5.46 -0.68 11.81
C ASN A 229 -4.12 -1.42 11.64
N PRO A 230 -3.01 -0.75 11.27
CA PRO A 230 -1.68 -1.37 11.24
C PRO A 230 -1.13 -1.73 12.64
N TRP A 231 -1.75 -1.30 13.75
CA TRP A 231 -1.43 -1.80 15.10
C TRP A 231 -1.56 -3.31 15.20
N HIS A 232 -2.50 -3.89 14.45
CA HIS A 232 -2.55 -5.33 14.24
C HIS A 232 -3.36 -5.59 12.97
N ASN A 233 -2.69 -5.79 11.85
CA ASN A 233 -3.36 -5.88 10.54
C ASN A 233 -4.28 -7.12 10.36
N GLN A 234 -4.37 -7.98 11.37
CA GLN A 234 -5.26 -9.14 11.43
C GLN A 234 -6.41 -9.00 12.46
N GLU A 235 -6.50 -7.90 13.21
CA GLU A 235 -7.53 -7.72 14.24
C GLU A 235 -8.92 -7.36 13.70
N LYS A 236 -9.90 -7.27 14.62
CA LYS A 236 -11.26 -6.85 14.28
C LYS A 236 -11.25 -5.43 13.73
N PRO A 237 -12.03 -5.13 12.67
CA PRO A 237 -12.10 -3.79 12.13
C PRO A 237 -12.66 -2.79 13.16
N GLU A 238 -12.11 -1.58 13.14
CA GLU A 238 -12.79 -0.40 13.66
C GLU A 238 -13.96 -0.04 12.74
N ILE A 239 -15.04 0.47 13.31
CA ILE A 239 -16.30 0.70 12.60
C ILE A 239 -16.63 2.19 12.62
N TYR A 240 -16.86 2.76 11.45
CA TYR A 240 -17.22 4.16 11.26
C TYR A 240 -18.45 4.27 10.34
N THR A 241 -19.29 5.27 10.58
CA THR A 241 -20.39 5.64 9.68
C THR A 241 -19.92 6.54 8.54
N LEU A 242 -20.70 6.65 7.46
CA LEU A 242 -20.42 7.57 6.35
C LEU A 242 -20.27 9.02 6.83
N ASP A 243 -21.09 9.44 7.80
CA ASP A 243 -21.02 10.79 8.35
C ASP A 243 -19.71 11.02 9.10
N GLU A 244 -19.24 10.04 9.89
CA GLU A 244 -17.93 10.13 10.56
C GLU A 244 -16.77 10.15 9.56
N ILE A 245 -16.80 9.32 8.51
CA ILE A 245 -15.79 9.32 7.44
C ILE A 245 -15.69 10.70 6.77
N LYS A 246 -16.83 11.36 6.54
CA LYS A 246 -16.88 12.73 5.98
C LYS A 246 -16.36 13.76 6.97
N GLN A 247 -16.79 13.72 8.23
CA GLN A 247 -16.37 14.66 9.26
C GLN A 247 -14.87 14.59 9.56
N ARG A 248 -14.29 13.39 9.46
CA ARG A 248 -12.84 13.16 9.66
C ARG A 248 -11.99 13.50 8.42
N ASN A 249 -12.62 14.03 7.36
CA ASN A 249 -11.99 14.42 6.10
C ASN A 249 -11.09 13.31 5.51
N ALA A 250 -11.62 12.09 5.45
CA ALA A 250 -10.88 10.96 4.94
C ALA A 250 -10.47 11.15 3.47
N HIS A 251 -9.26 10.71 3.14
CA HIS A 251 -8.80 10.55 1.77
C HIS A 251 -8.37 9.09 1.56
N PHE A 252 -8.50 8.63 0.32
CA PHE A 252 -8.33 7.24 -0.04
C PHE A 252 -7.28 7.10 -1.13
N SER A 253 -6.52 6.02 -1.09
CA SER A 253 -5.56 5.72 -2.14
C SER A 253 -5.60 4.25 -2.52
N ILE A 254 -5.35 3.97 -3.79
CA ILE A 254 -5.17 2.61 -4.30
C ILE A 254 -3.75 2.50 -4.81
N PHE A 255 -3.03 1.48 -4.35
CA PHE A 255 -1.70 1.16 -4.83
C PHE A 255 -1.78 0.22 -6.03
N ASN A 256 -0.99 0.53 -7.05
CA ASN A 256 -0.97 -0.19 -8.33
C ASN A 256 0.43 -0.74 -8.61
N PRO A 257 0.77 -1.90 -8.00
CA PRO A 257 2.02 -2.62 -8.31
C PRO A 257 2.22 -2.94 -9.79
N GLU A 258 1.13 -3.27 -10.49
CA GLU A 258 1.08 -3.46 -11.94
C GLU A 258 0.22 -2.33 -12.54
N SER A 259 0.83 -1.48 -13.38
CA SER A 259 0.18 -0.29 -13.93
C SER A 259 -1.04 -0.63 -14.79
N SER A 260 -1.02 -1.80 -15.45
CA SER A 260 -2.13 -2.33 -16.24
C SER A 260 -3.44 -2.52 -15.44
N CYS A 261 -3.34 -2.72 -14.12
CA CYS A 261 -4.50 -2.94 -13.25
C CYS A 261 -5.38 -1.69 -13.08
N LYS A 262 -4.84 -0.49 -13.27
CA LYS A 262 -5.60 0.77 -13.18
C LYS A 262 -6.64 0.86 -14.30
N ASP A 263 -6.18 0.72 -15.53
CA ASP A 263 -7.03 0.87 -16.73
C ASP A 263 -8.18 -0.14 -16.71
N ILE A 264 -7.89 -1.39 -16.35
CA ILE A 264 -8.90 -2.46 -16.25
C ILE A 264 -9.93 -2.15 -15.18
N ARG A 265 -9.52 -1.74 -13.96
CA ARG A 265 -10.47 -1.45 -12.88
C ARG A 265 -11.39 -0.28 -13.21
N SER A 266 -10.86 0.76 -13.86
CA SER A 266 -11.68 1.89 -14.32
C SER A 266 -12.75 1.45 -15.34
N ILE A 267 -12.38 0.58 -16.29
CA ILE A 267 -13.33 0.01 -17.26
C ILE A 267 -14.36 -0.87 -16.56
N LEU A 268 -13.94 -1.79 -15.68
CA LEU A 268 -14.85 -2.68 -14.96
C LEU A 268 -15.79 -1.92 -14.02
N ALA A 269 -15.34 -0.82 -13.42
CA ALA A 269 -16.18 0.07 -12.62
C ALA A 269 -17.29 0.73 -13.47
N THR A 270 -16.98 1.07 -14.73
CA THR A 270 -17.96 1.63 -15.69
C THR A 270 -18.99 0.59 -16.13
N LEU A 271 -18.59 -0.69 -16.23
CA LEU A 271 -19.46 -1.82 -16.60
C LEU A 271 -20.42 -2.27 -15.47
N ALA A 272 -20.33 -1.65 -14.29
CA ALA A 272 -21.19 -1.87 -13.13
C ALA A 272 -21.28 -3.33 -12.67
N ASN A 273 -22.20 -3.61 -11.73
CA ASN A 273 -22.30 -4.91 -11.04
C ASN A 273 -22.64 -6.10 -11.95
N LEU A 274 -23.37 -5.89 -13.04
CA LEU A 274 -23.84 -6.99 -13.89
C LEU A 274 -22.72 -7.60 -14.75
N ARG A 275 -21.70 -6.81 -15.12
CA ARG A 275 -20.63 -7.22 -16.03
C ARG A 275 -19.25 -7.09 -15.40
N GLY A 276 -19.01 -6.09 -14.56
CA GLY A 276 -17.71 -5.86 -13.91
C GLY A 276 -17.41 -6.82 -12.76
N LYS A 277 -18.39 -7.08 -11.89
CA LYS A 277 -18.22 -7.92 -10.69
C LYS A 277 -17.87 -9.38 -11.01
N PRO A 278 -18.52 -10.06 -11.99
CA PRO A 278 -18.14 -11.41 -12.37
C PRO A 278 -16.68 -11.53 -12.81
N VAL A 279 -16.15 -10.51 -13.50
CA VAL A 279 -14.76 -10.47 -13.97
C VAL A 279 -13.77 -10.37 -12.83
N VAL A 280 -14.05 -9.50 -11.86
CA VAL A 280 -13.18 -9.34 -10.69
C VAL A 280 -13.15 -10.59 -9.81
N VAL A 281 -14.28 -11.31 -9.69
CA VAL A 281 -14.36 -12.54 -8.90
C VAL A 281 -13.69 -13.72 -9.60
N ASN A 282 -13.66 -13.73 -10.94
CA ASN A 282 -12.99 -14.75 -11.74
C ASN A 282 -11.54 -14.33 -12.06
N THR A 283 -10.59 -14.77 -11.24
CA THR A 283 -9.17 -14.42 -11.38
C THR A 283 -8.61 -14.75 -12.76
N LYS A 284 -9.01 -15.85 -13.40
CA LYS A 284 -8.58 -16.19 -14.76
C LYS A 284 -9.06 -15.17 -15.79
N LEU A 285 -10.28 -14.67 -15.65
CA LEU A 285 -10.87 -13.70 -16.57
C LEU A 285 -10.18 -12.33 -16.42
N PHE A 286 -9.89 -11.94 -15.17
CA PHE A 286 -9.11 -10.75 -14.86
C PHE A 286 -7.66 -10.85 -15.41
N ASP A 287 -6.98 -11.98 -15.22
CA ASP A 287 -5.63 -12.24 -15.74
C ASP A 287 -5.59 -12.23 -17.28
N THR A 288 -6.67 -12.71 -17.90
CA THR A 288 -6.82 -12.65 -19.37
C THR A 288 -6.92 -11.20 -19.84
N LEU A 289 -7.70 -10.34 -19.15
CA LEU A 289 -7.76 -8.91 -19.47
C LEU A 289 -6.41 -8.22 -19.26
N LEU A 290 -5.66 -8.59 -18.21
CA LEU A 290 -4.28 -8.11 -18.01
C LEU A 290 -3.38 -8.50 -19.17
N THR A 291 -3.48 -9.73 -19.66
CA THR A 291 -2.72 -10.20 -20.83
C THR A 291 -3.11 -9.44 -22.09
N ILE A 292 -4.41 -9.23 -22.34
CA ILE A 292 -4.91 -8.44 -23.47
C ILE A 292 -4.37 -7.01 -23.39
N LYS A 293 -4.34 -6.39 -22.21
CA LYS A 293 -3.76 -5.06 -21.98
C LYS A 293 -2.25 -5.01 -22.23
N LYS A 294 -1.52 -6.06 -21.90
CA LYS A 294 -0.07 -6.12 -22.18
C LYS A 294 0.22 -6.17 -23.68
N VAL A 295 -0.68 -6.78 -24.46
CA VAL A 295 -0.59 -6.86 -25.93
C VAL A 295 -1.13 -5.59 -26.61
N ASN A 296 -2.19 -4.98 -26.06
CA ASN A 296 -2.86 -3.82 -26.64
C ASN A 296 -2.50 -2.55 -25.88
N SER A 297 -1.95 -1.55 -26.56
CA SER A 297 -1.58 -0.26 -25.95
C SER A 297 -2.75 0.42 -25.21
N SER A 298 -4.00 0.14 -25.60
CA SER A 298 -5.21 0.58 -24.89
C SER A 298 -6.26 -0.54 -24.80
N LEU A 299 -6.98 -0.54 -23.67
CA LEU A 299 -8.25 -1.26 -23.52
C LEU A 299 -9.36 -0.22 -23.55
N SER A 300 -10.46 -0.53 -24.24
CA SER A 300 -11.66 0.30 -24.27
C SER A 300 -12.86 -0.47 -23.72
N VAL A 301 -13.89 0.25 -23.25
CA VAL A 301 -15.13 -0.37 -22.78
C VAL A 301 -15.73 -1.34 -23.83
N PRO A 302 -15.88 -0.97 -25.13
CA PRO A 302 -16.43 -1.89 -26.12
C PRO A 302 -15.57 -3.15 -26.36
N LEU A 303 -14.25 -3.03 -26.27
CA LEU A 303 -13.35 -4.18 -26.43
C LEU A 303 -13.50 -5.16 -25.26
N VAL A 304 -13.59 -4.65 -24.04
CA VAL A 304 -13.84 -5.48 -22.86
C VAL A 304 -15.23 -6.11 -22.94
N GLU A 305 -16.28 -5.36 -23.28
CA GLU A 305 -17.62 -5.94 -23.46
C GLU A 305 -17.66 -7.03 -24.52
N GLY A 306 -17.03 -6.81 -25.68
CA GLY A 306 -16.95 -7.81 -26.75
C GLY A 306 -16.21 -9.08 -26.31
N PHE A 307 -15.15 -8.94 -25.51
CA PHE A 307 -14.46 -10.08 -24.92
C PHE A 307 -15.35 -10.85 -23.94
N LEU A 308 -16.08 -10.15 -23.06
CA LEU A 308 -17.00 -10.79 -22.12
C LEU A 308 -18.14 -11.50 -22.84
N ASP A 309 -18.72 -10.88 -23.87
CA ASP A 309 -19.75 -11.51 -24.70
C ASP A 309 -19.24 -12.78 -25.41
N PHE A 310 -17.98 -12.79 -25.85
CA PHE A 310 -17.36 -13.98 -26.43
C PHE A 310 -17.17 -15.09 -25.39
N ASN A 311 -16.65 -14.74 -24.20
CA ASN A 311 -16.45 -15.71 -23.12
C ASN A 311 -17.77 -16.35 -22.68
N ASP A 312 -18.83 -15.55 -22.49
CA ASP A 312 -20.16 -16.02 -22.09
C ASP A 312 -20.76 -16.99 -23.13
N LYS A 313 -20.52 -16.75 -24.42
CA LYS A 313 -20.96 -17.66 -25.50
C LYS A 313 -20.17 -18.97 -25.50
N PHE A 314 -18.86 -18.89 -25.28
CA PHE A 314 -17.98 -20.06 -25.28
C PHE A 314 -18.26 -20.99 -24.11
N GLU A 315 -18.45 -20.45 -22.89
CA GLU A 315 -18.82 -21.23 -21.71
C GLU A 315 -20.17 -21.95 -21.91
N LYS A 316 -21.19 -21.23 -22.41
CA LYS A 316 -22.50 -21.83 -22.72
C LYS A 316 -22.46 -22.92 -23.80
N SER A 317 -21.50 -22.88 -24.71
CA SER A 317 -21.34 -23.92 -25.74
C SER A 317 -20.63 -25.18 -25.23
N ASN A 318 -19.88 -25.09 -24.13
CA ASN A 318 -19.20 -26.24 -23.52
C ASN A 318 -20.07 -26.98 -22.49
N ASP A 319 -21.19 -26.42 -22.06
CA ASP A 319 -22.19 -27.09 -21.21
C ASP A 319 -23.11 -28.07 -21.98
N PHE A 320 -22.90 -28.24 -23.30
CA PHE A 320 -23.69 -29.10 -24.18
C PHE A 320 -22.98 -30.40 -24.61
N PHE A 321 -21.84 -30.74 -23.99
CA PHE A 321 -21.13 -32.01 -24.19
C PHE A 321 -21.04 -32.84 -22.90
#